data_AF-A0A250FAV3-F1
#
_entry.id   AF-A0A250FAV3-F1
#
_cell.length_a   1.000
_cell.length_b   1.000
_cell.length_c   1.000
_cell.angle_alpha   90.00
_cell.angle_beta   90.00
_cell.angle_gamma   90.00
#
_symmetry.space_group_name_H-M   'P 1'
#
loop_
_entity.id
_entity.type
_entity.pdbx_description
1 polymer ?
#
loop_
_entity_poly.entity_id
_entity_poly.type
_entity_poly.pdbx_seq_one_letter_code
_entity_poly.pdbx_strand_id
1 'polypeptide(L)'
;MNRIEVALDTKNTFAPGDSVYYYSKKRIVKGIVRATQFYTTFLTQFSEDSIQTVECNQKVYYIIEHNGYRTLPVDSKKVATTEEELLATLKNK
;
A
#
# COMPACT_ATOMS: atom_id res chain seq x y z
N MET A 1 2.54 22.14 18.59
CA MET A 1 2.82 21.25 17.45
C MET A 1 1.62 20.30 17.36
N ASN A 2 0.71 20.49 16.40
CA ASN A 2 -0.46 19.62 16.27
C ASN A 2 -0.01 18.29 15.66
N ARG A 3 -0.16 17.21 16.44
CA ARG A 3 0.06 15.85 15.97
C ARG A 3 -1.17 15.44 15.18
N ILE A 4 -1.01 15.26 13.87
CA ILE A 4 -2.06 14.74 13.00
C ILE A 4 -1.95 13.22 13.03
N GLU A 5 -2.97 12.55 13.57
CA GLU A 5 -3.13 11.11 13.44
C GLU A 5 -3.80 10.82 12.10
N VAL A 6 -3.07 10.15 11.21
CA VAL A 6 -3.58 9.75 9.90
C VAL A 6 -4.14 8.35 10.03
N ALA A 7 -5.46 8.23 9.94
CA ALA A 7 -6.15 6.94 9.92
C ALA A 7 -5.93 6.30 8.55
N LEU A 8 -4.88 5.49 8.42
CA LEU A 8 -4.60 4.77 7.20
C LEU A 8 -5.77 3.81 6.89
N ASP A 9 -6.30 3.81 5.67
CA ASP A 9 -7.19 2.75 5.20
C ASP A 9 -6.37 1.44 5.06
N THR A 10 -6.37 0.66 6.15
CA THR A 10 -5.51 -0.50 6.39
C THR A 10 -6.10 -1.81 5.87
N LYS A 11 -7.13 -1.77 5.02
CA LYS A 11 -7.84 -2.99 4.58
C LYS A 11 -6.92 -4.10 4.05
N ASN A 12 -5.74 -3.75 3.52
CA ASN A 12 -4.67 -4.68 3.17
C ASN A 12 -3.29 -4.15 3.59
N THR A 13 -3.04 -3.87 4.88
CA THR A 13 -1.67 -3.59 5.37
C THR A 13 -0.94 -4.87 5.74
N PHE A 14 0.03 -5.27 4.91
CA PHE A 14 0.98 -6.35 5.23
C PHE A 14 2.14 -5.81 6.06
N ALA A 15 2.58 -6.59 7.03
CA ALA A 15 3.74 -6.29 7.85
C ALA A 15 5.03 -6.78 7.16
N PRO A 16 6.19 -6.15 7.46
CA PRO A 16 7.48 -6.71 7.09
C PRO A 16 7.63 -8.13 7.64
N GLY A 17 7.97 -9.08 6.77
CA GLY A 17 8.04 -10.51 7.09
C GLY A 17 6.88 -11.32 6.53
N ASP A 18 5.76 -10.70 6.18
CA ASP A 18 4.61 -11.41 5.65
C ASP A 18 4.90 -12.01 4.28
N SER A 19 4.45 -13.24 4.07
CA SER A 19 4.48 -13.88 2.76
C SER A 19 3.25 -13.48 1.96
N VAL A 20 3.48 -12.96 0.76
CA VAL A 20 2.43 -12.44 -0.13
C VAL A 20 2.63 -12.91 -1.57
N TYR A 21 1.54 -12.92 -2.32
CA TYR A 21 1.54 -13.05 -3.77
C TYR A 21 1.46 -11.67 -4.40
N TYR A 22 2.23 -11.43 -5.44
CA TYR A 22 2.23 -10.16 -6.18
C TYR A 22 2.39 -10.37 -7.68
N TYR A 23 1.85 -9.44 -8.46
CA TYR A 23 1.94 -9.51 -9.92
C TYR A 23 3.19 -8.82 -10.43
N SER A 24 4.09 -9.59 -11.06
CA SER A 24 5.36 -9.10 -11.60
C SER A 24 5.66 -9.73 -12.95
N LYS A 25 6.11 -8.93 -13.92
CA LYS A 25 6.50 -9.39 -15.26
C LYS A 25 5.49 -10.37 -15.89
N LYS A 26 4.20 -10.03 -15.81
CA LYS A 26 3.06 -10.80 -16.35
C LYS A 26 2.77 -12.15 -15.67
N ARG A 27 3.32 -12.40 -14.49
CA ARG A 27 3.06 -13.61 -13.70
C ARG A 27 2.83 -13.28 -12.23
N ILE A 28 2.14 -14.17 -11.53
CA ILE A 28 2.02 -14.11 -10.09
C ILE A 28 3.24 -14.78 -9.48
N VAL A 29 3.81 -14.14 -8.46
CA VAL A 29 5.02 -14.59 -7.77
C VAL A 29 4.78 -14.48 -6.27
N LYS A 30 5.27 -15.47 -5.51
CA LYS A 30 5.28 -15.43 -4.04
C LYS A 30 6.57 -14.79 -3.53
N GLY A 31 6.47 -13.87 -2.59
CA GLY A 31 7.60 -13.20 -1.98
C GLY A 31 7.34 -12.79 -0.54
N ILE A 32 8.33 -12.16 0.09
CA ILE A 32 8.27 -11.67 1.46
C ILE A 32 8.26 -10.14 1.47
N VAL A 33 7.33 -9.53 2.19
CA VAL A 33 7.29 -8.08 2.38
C VAL A 33 8.51 -7.65 3.18
N ARG A 34 9.28 -6.69 2.67
CA ARG A 34 10.45 -6.13 3.36
C ARG A 34 10.21 -4.71 3.87
N ALA A 35 9.35 -3.96 3.19
CA ALA A 35 8.99 -2.62 3.63
C ALA A 35 7.61 -2.23 3.09
N THR A 36 6.94 -1.38 3.85
CA THR A 36 5.67 -0.75 3.48
C THR A 36 5.89 0.75 3.35
N GLN A 37 5.49 1.32 2.22
CA GLN A 37 5.60 2.75 1.93
C GLN A 37 4.20 3.34 1.80
N PHE A 38 4.01 4.50 2.42
CA PHE A 38 2.75 5.23 2.39
C PHE A 38 2.95 6.54 1.64
N TYR A 39 2.07 6.81 0.70
CA TYR A 39 1.93 8.12 0.06
C TYR A 39 0.55 8.66 0.37
N THR A 40 0.48 9.75 1.10
CA THR A 40 -0.79 10.42 1.43
C THR A 40 -0.71 11.89 1.04
N THR A 41 -1.82 12.43 0.56
CA THR A 41 -1.98 13.85 0.25
C THR A 41 -3.14 14.40 1.03
N PHE A 42 -2.91 15.54 1.69
CA PHE A 42 -3.93 16.27 2.44
C PHE A 42 -4.21 17.61 1.79
N LEU A 43 -5.47 18.03 1.83
CA LEU A 43 -5.87 19.41 1.60
C LEU A 43 -6.01 20.09 2.96
N THR A 44 -5.20 21.12 3.20
CA THR A 44 -5.29 21.93 4.41
C THR A 44 -5.90 23.28 4.07
N GLN A 45 -7.05 23.60 4.67
CA GLN A 45 -7.71 24.88 4.57
C GLN A 45 -7.48 25.68 5.85
N PHE A 46 -6.97 26.90 5.67
CA PHE A 46 -6.77 27.86 6.76
C PHE A 46 -7.94 28.86 6.77
N SER A 47 -8.42 29.19 7.96
CA SER A 47 -9.38 30.26 8.24
C SER A 47 -8.87 31.05 9.44
N GLU A 48 -9.42 32.25 9.69
CA GLU A 48 -8.93 33.14 10.76
C GLU A 48 -8.84 32.45 12.13
N ASP A 49 -9.79 31.56 12.45
CA ASP A 49 -9.86 30.87 13.75
C ASP A 49 -9.64 29.35 13.69
N SER A 50 -9.42 28.75 12.51
CA SER A 50 -9.32 27.29 12.40
C SER A 50 -8.48 26.78 11.24
N ILE A 51 -7.91 25.58 11.42
CA ILE A 51 -7.24 24.80 10.38
C ILE A 51 -8.05 23.52 10.18
N GLN A 52 -8.60 23.33 8.98
CA GLN A 52 -9.23 22.08 8.57
C GLN A 52 -8.27 21.30 7.67
N THR A 53 -8.10 20.01 7.92
CA THR A 53 -7.32 19.12 7.05
C THR A 53 -8.22 17.99 6.58
N VAL A 54 -8.31 17.81 5.26
CA VAL A 54 -9.06 16.73 4.63
C VAL A 54 -8.07 15.82 3.93
N GLU A 55 -8.13 14.52 4.21
CA GLU A 55 -7.36 13.53 3.48
C GLU A 55 -7.93 13.34 2.08
N CYS A 56 -7.11 13.50 1.04
CA CYS A 56 -7.57 13.45 -0.35
C CYS A 56 -7.27 12.12 -1.02
N ASN A 57 -6.08 11.56 -0.78
CA ASN A 57 -5.66 10.30 -1.37
C ASN A 57 -4.66 9.61 -0.48
N GLN A 58 -4.82 8.30 -0.34
CA GLN A 58 -3.85 7.42 0.29
C GLN A 58 -3.48 6.30 -0.69
N LYS A 59 -2.19 6.06 -0.85
CA LYS A 59 -1.63 4.94 -1.61
C LYS A 59 -0.63 4.19 -0.76
N VAL A 60 -0.69 2.87 -0.83
CA VAL A 60 0.20 1.97 -0.11
C VAL A 60 1.00 1.18 -1.14
N TYR A 61 2.31 1.08 -0.92
CA TYR A 61 3.22 0.32 -1.76
C TYR A 61 4.06 -0.64 -0.93
N TYR A 62 4.38 -1.78 -1.50
CA TYR A 62 5.21 -2.81 -0.89
C TYR A 62 6.52 -2.99 -1.63
N ILE A 63 7.62 -3.07 -0.89
CA ILE A 63 8.88 -3.62 -1.39
C ILE A 63 8.89 -5.09 -1.00
N ILE A 64 8.91 -5.96 -2.00
CA ILE A 64 8.83 -7.41 -1.83
C ILE A 64 10.15 -8.03 -2.24
N GLU A 65 10.61 -9.04 -1.50
CA GLU A 65 11.79 -9.83 -1.84
C GLU A 65 11.37 -11.20 -2.37
N HIS A 66 11.97 -11.59 -3.49
CA HIS A 66 11.79 -12.90 -4.11
C HIS A 66 13.12 -13.40 -4.66
N ASN A 67 13.52 -14.61 -4.29
CA ASN A 67 14.80 -15.23 -4.67
C ASN A 67 16.03 -14.34 -4.38
N GLY A 68 16.02 -13.59 -3.28
CA GLY A 68 17.09 -12.67 -2.90
C GLY A 68 17.09 -11.32 -3.64
N TYR A 69 16.13 -11.08 -4.56
CA TYR A 69 15.99 -9.82 -5.26
C TYR A 69 14.81 -9.02 -4.72
N ARG A 70 15.02 -7.72 -4.49
CA ARG A 70 13.96 -6.78 -4.10
C ARG A 70 13.26 -6.21 -5.32
N THR A 71 11.95 -6.06 -5.22
CA THR A 71 11.13 -5.43 -6.25
C THR A 71 11.26 -3.91 -6.19
N LEU A 72 10.87 -3.25 -7.29
CA LEU A 72 10.38 -1.89 -7.21
C LEU A 72 9.09 -1.85 -6.36
N PRO A 73 8.69 -0.67 -5.83
CA PRO A 73 7.44 -0.54 -5.07
C PRO A 73 6.23 -1.08 -5.85
N VAL A 74 5.52 -2.03 -5.24
CA VAL A 74 4.34 -2.68 -5.81
C VAL A 74 3.10 -2.08 -5.17
N ASP A 75 2.19 -1.56 -5.97
CA ASP A 75 0.90 -1.04 -5.52
C ASP A 75 0.13 -2.10 -4.71
N SER A 76 -0.38 -1.74 -3.54
CA SER A 76 -1.06 -2.67 -2.63
C SER A 76 -2.24 -3.40 -3.26
N LYS A 77 -2.89 -2.81 -4.27
CA LYS A 77 -3.98 -3.44 -5.04
C LYS A 77 -3.50 -4.56 -5.98
N LYS A 78 -2.20 -4.84 -6.02
CA LYS A 78 -1.57 -5.91 -6.80
C LYS A 78 -0.83 -6.90 -5.91
N VAL A 79 -1.18 -6.94 -4.63
CA VAL A 79 -0.60 -7.82 -3.62
C VAL A 79 -1.72 -8.45 -2.80
N ALA A 80 -1.64 -9.75 -2.52
CA ALA A 80 -2.63 -10.49 -1.74
C ALA A 80 -1.98 -11.62 -0.93
N THR A 81 -2.73 -12.24 -0.01
CA THR A 81 -2.23 -13.37 0.79
C THR A 81 -2.32 -14.69 0.03
N THR A 82 -3.23 -14.78 -0.94
CA THR A 82 -3.42 -15.95 -1.81
C THR A 82 -3.33 -15.57 -3.29
N GLU A 83 -3.06 -16.56 -4.14
CA GLU A 83 -2.99 -16.36 -5.59
C GLU A 83 -4.38 -16.08 -6.16
N GLU A 84 -5.41 -16.73 -5.63
CA GLU A 84 -6.81 -16.59 -6.04
C GLU A 84 -7.34 -15.18 -5.79
N GLU A 85 -7.06 -14.61 -4.61
CA GLU A 85 -7.42 -13.21 -4.28
C GLU A 85 -6.76 -12.22 -5.24
N LEU A 86 -5.48 -12.44 -5.55
CA LEU A 86 -4.75 -11.60 -6.48
C LEU A 86 -5.34 -11.70 -7.90
N LEU A 87 -5.64 -12.91 -8.36
CA LEU A 87 -6.28 -13.15 -9.65
C LEU A 87 -7.65 -12.47 -9.75
N ALA A 88 -8.48 -12.56 -8.71
CA ALA A 88 -9.78 -11.90 -8.67
C ALA A 88 -9.63 -10.37 -8.78
N THR A 89 -8.63 -9.81 -8.08
CA THR A 89 -8.35 -8.37 -8.12
C THR A 89 -7.83 -7.90 -9.48
N LEU A 90 -7.05 -8.73 -10.19
CA LEU A 90 -6.54 -8.42 -11.52
C LEU A 90 -7.61 -8.52 -12.62
N LYS A 91 -8.62 -9.38 -12.46
CA LYS A 91 -9.73 -9.56 -13.42
C LYS A 91 -10.76 -8.44 -13.36
N ASN A 92 -10.89 -7.78 -12.21
CA ASN A 92 -11.83 -6.68 -11.99
C ASN A 92 -11.25 -5.29 -12.37
N LYS A 93 -10.22 -5.26 -13.22
CA LYS A 93 -9.56 -4.06 -13.74
C LYS A 93 -9.65 -4.00 -15.26
#